data_AF-A0A6P7QYT5-F1
#
_entry.id   AF-A0A6P7QYT5-F1
#
_cell.length_a   1.000
_cell.length_b   1.000
_cell.length_c   1.000
_cell.angle_alpha   90.00
_cell.angle_beta   90.00
_cell.angle_gamma   90.00
#
_symmetry.space_group_name_H-M   'P 1'
#
loop_
_entity.id
_entity.type
_entity.pdbx_description
1 polymer ?
#
loop_
_entity_poly.entity_id
_entity_poly.type
_entity_poly.pdbx_seq_one_letter_code
_entity_poly.pdbx_strand_id
1 'polypeptide(L)'
;MESTVATITSTLAAVTASVPPKYLWMLILGFIIAFVLAFSVGANDVANSFGTAVGSGVVTLKQACILASIFETVGSALLGAKVSETIRNGLIDVELYNETQDLLMAGSVSAMFGSAVWQLVASFLKLPISGTHCIVGATIGFSLVANGQKGVKWSELIKIVMSWFVSPLLSGIMSGILFFLVRAFILRKADPVPNGLRALPIFYACTIGINLFSIMYTGAPWLKSPRRWLACTHFRRLQASVC
;
A
#
# COMPACT_ATOMS: atom_id res chain seq x y z
N MET A 1 -13.16 -21.09 12.01
CA MET A 1 -14.07 -20.17 11.28
C MET A 1 -14.84 -19.28 12.25
N GLU A 2 -15.40 -19.81 13.33
CA GLU A 2 -16.15 -19.03 14.34
C GLU A 2 -15.33 -17.94 15.04
N SER A 3 -14.05 -18.18 15.34
CA SER A 3 -13.16 -17.19 15.98
C SER A 3 -12.84 -15.99 15.07
N THR A 4 -12.67 -16.23 13.76
CA THR A 4 -12.43 -15.17 12.76
C THR A 4 -13.70 -14.35 12.55
N VAL A 5 -14.87 -15.00 12.45
CA VAL A 5 -16.16 -14.32 12.32
C VAL A 5 -16.45 -13.50 13.58
N ALA A 6 -16.27 -14.04 14.79
CA ALA A 6 -16.45 -13.30 16.04
C ALA A 6 -15.50 -12.10 16.19
N THR A 7 -14.27 -12.21 15.67
CA THR A 7 -13.30 -11.09 15.64
C THR A 7 -13.75 -10.02 14.65
N ILE A 8 -14.22 -10.40 13.46
CA ILE A 8 -14.76 -9.46 12.47
C ILE A 8 -16.01 -8.77 13.01
N THR A 9 -16.95 -9.51 13.61
CA THR A 9 -18.20 -8.97 14.15
C THR A 9 -17.96 -8.03 15.34
N SER A 10 -17.03 -8.35 16.23
CA SER A 10 -16.66 -7.46 17.35
C SER A 10 -15.90 -6.21 16.89
N THR A 11 -15.11 -6.32 15.82
CA THR A 11 -14.44 -5.17 15.21
C THR A 11 -15.44 -4.26 14.50
N LEU A 12 -16.38 -4.85 13.75
CA LEU A 12 -17.47 -4.11 13.09
C LEU A 12 -18.34 -3.40 14.12
N ALA A 13 -18.79 -4.11 15.16
CA ALA A 13 -19.63 -3.55 16.23
C ALA A 13 -18.95 -2.39 16.96
N ALA A 14 -17.65 -2.48 17.19
CA ALA A 14 -16.89 -1.41 17.83
C ALA A 14 -16.67 -0.19 16.91
N VAL A 15 -16.51 -0.41 15.60
CA VAL A 15 -16.44 0.69 14.63
C VAL A 15 -17.79 1.39 14.53
N THR A 16 -18.90 0.65 14.43
CA THR A 16 -20.26 1.21 14.36
C THR A 16 -20.66 1.95 15.63
N ALA A 17 -20.13 1.55 16.80
CA ALA A 17 -20.38 2.24 18.07
C ALA A 17 -19.63 3.58 18.22
N SER A 18 -18.52 3.75 17.48
CA SER A 18 -17.67 4.96 17.55
C SER A 18 -18.07 6.08 16.57
N VAL A 19 -18.96 5.78 15.62
CA VAL A 19 -19.36 6.71 14.55
C VAL A 19 -20.79 7.18 14.81
N PRO A 20 -21.08 8.49 14.78
CA PRO A 20 -22.44 8.99 14.89
C PRO A 20 -23.35 8.31 13.84
N PRO A 21 -24.59 7.90 14.18
CA PRO A 21 -25.46 7.15 13.27
C PRO A 21 -25.70 7.86 11.93
N LYS A 22 -25.61 9.20 11.90
CA LYS A 22 -25.67 10.02 10.68
C LYS A 22 -24.56 9.74 9.64
N TYR A 23 -23.41 9.21 10.06
CA TYR A 23 -22.24 8.97 9.21
C TYR A 23 -21.96 7.48 8.95
N LEU A 24 -22.75 6.59 9.56
CA LEU A 24 -22.57 5.14 9.44
C LEU A 24 -22.70 4.66 7.98
N TRP A 25 -23.61 5.26 7.20
CA TRP A 25 -23.80 4.90 5.79
C TRP A 25 -22.56 5.22 4.93
N MET A 26 -21.90 6.37 5.18
CA MET A 26 -20.66 6.73 4.47
C MET A 26 -19.52 5.78 4.80
N LEU A 27 -19.44 5.32 6.05
CA LEU A 27 -18.46 4.33 6.47
C LEU A 27 -18.68 2.99 5.75
N ILE A 28 -19.91 2.48 5.73
CA ILE A 28 -20.24 1.22 5.05
C ILE A 28 -19.91 1.33 3.56
N LEU A 29 -20.34 2.42 2.92
CA LEU A 29 -20.01 2.70 1.51
C LEU A 29 -18.50 2.76 1.28
N GLY A 30 -17.78 3.45 2.18
CA GLY A 30 -16.33 3.58 2.15
C GLY A 30 -15.61 2.24 2.23
N PHE A 31 -16.09 1.31 3.06
CA PHE A 31 -15.55 -0.06 3.13
C PHE A 31 -15.74 -0.84 1.83
N ILE A 32 -16.93 -0.74 1.22
CA ILE A 32 -17.21 -1.39 -0.06
C ILE A 32 -16.29 -0.83 -1.14
N ILE A 33 -16.16 0.50 -1.22
CA ILE A 33 -15.30 1.17 -2.20
C ILE A 33 -13.83 0.85 -1.94
N ALA A 34 -13.38 0.80 -0.69
CA ALA A 34 -12.01 0.41 -0.34
C ALA A 34 -11.69 -1.03 -0.77
N PHE A 35 -12.66 -1.95 -0.64
CA PHE A 35 -12.51 -3.32 -1.14
C PHE A 35 -12.37 -3.36 -2.66
N VAL A 36 -13.20 -2.59 -3.38
CA VAL A 36 -13.10 -2.47 -4.85
C VAL A 36 -11.76 -1.85 -5.25
N LEU A 37 -11.31 -0.80 -4.56
CA LEU A 37 -10.00 -0.18 -4.78
C LEU A 37 -8.87 -1.19 -4.58
N ALA A 38 -8.90 -1.96 -3.49
CA ALA A 38 -7.90 -2.98 -3.20
C ALA A 38 -7.86 -4.07 -4.29
N PHE A 39 -9.02 -4.51 -4.78
CA PHE A 39 -9.11 -5.42 -5.91
C PHE A 39 -8.51 -4.80 -7.19
N SER A 40 -8.79 -3.53 -7.46
CA SER A 40 -8.30 -2.79 -8.63
C SER A 40 -6.78 -2.64 -8.63
N VAL A 41 -6.21 -2.30 -7.46
CA VAL A 41 -4.76 -2.21 -7.24
C VAL A 41 -4.12 -3.58 -7.47
N GLY A 42 -4.68 -4.65 -6.90
CA GLY A 42 -4.18 -6.00 -7.11
C GLY A 42 -4.21 -6.43 -8.59
N ALA A 43 -5.30 -6.12 -9.31
CA ALA A 43 -5.41 -6.46 -10.73
C ALA A 43 -4.34 -5.78 -11.61
N ASN A 44 -3.97 -4.54 -11.28
CA ASN A 44 -2.95 -3.78 -12.01
C ASN A 44 -1.52 -4.19 -11.60
N ASP A 45 -1.27 -4.41 -10.31
CA ASP A 45 0.10 -4.50 -9.79
C ASP A 45 0.69 -5.91 -9.81
N VAL A 46 -0.12 -6.98 -9.90
CA VAL A 46 0.37 -8.37 -9.96
C VAL A 46 1.32 -8.59 -11.15
N ALA A 47 1.05 -7.92 -12.28
CA ALA A 47 1.90 -8.00 -13.47
C ALA A 47 3.31 -7.44 -13.22
N ASN A 48 3.45 -6.45 -12.33
CA ASN A 48 4.74 -5.81 -12.02
C ASN A 48 5.67 -6.76 -11.26
N SER A 49 5.12 -7.56 -10.34
CA SER A 49 5.89 -8.50 -9.50
C SER A 49 6.11 -9.86 -10.17
N PHE A 50 5.11 -10.36 -10.92
CA PHE A 50 5.13 -11.72 -11.46
C PHE A 50 5.30 -11.81 -12.98
N GLY A 51 5.31 -10.68 -13.70
CA GLY A 51 5.38 -10.67 -15.17
C GLY A 51 6.61 -11.38 -15.74
N THR A 52 7.79 -11.20 -15.12
CA THR A 52 9.03 -11.84 -15.55
C THR A 52 9.07 -13.34 -15.22
N ALA A 53 8.56 -13.74 -14.06
CA ALA A 53 8.50 -15.14 -13.61
C ALA A 53 7.52 -15.97 -14.45
N VAL A 54 6.37 -15.39 -14.81
CA VAL A 54 5.40 -16.03 -15.71
C VAL A 54 5.91 -16.01 -17.15
N GLY A 55 6.47 -14.89 -17.61
CA GLY A 55 6.99 -14.76 -18.98
C GLY A 55 8.18 -15.68 -19.29
N SER A 56 8.96 -16.05 -18.27
CA SER A 56 10.06 -17.02 -18.40
C SER A 56 9.63 -18.49 -18.27
N GLY A 57 8.35 -18.75 -17.98
CA GLY A 57 7.82 -20.11 -17.81
C GLY A 57 8.20 -20.80 -16.49
N VAL A 58 8.82 -20.08 -15.55
CA VAL A 58 9.22 -20.63 -14.23
C VAL A 58 7.99 -20.84 -13.34
N VAL A 59 6.98 -19.99 -13.46
CA VAL A 59 5.75 -20.04 -12.66
C VAL A 59 4.52 -19.92 -13.56
N THR A 60 3.49 -20.74 -13.32
CA THR A 60 2.22 -20.64 -14.05
C THR A 60 1.38 -19.45 -13.56
N LEU A 61 0.46 -18.95 -14.39
CA LEU A 61 -0.48 -17.87 -14.01
C LEU A 61 -1.24 -18.19 -12.72
N LYS A 62 -1.73 -19.43 -12.56
CA LYS A 62 -2.46 -19.86 -11.35
C LYS A 62 -1.58 -19.79 -10.10
N GLN A 63 -0.33 -20.24 -10.19
CA GLN A 63 0.61 -20.18 -9.08
C GLN A 63 0.98 -18.73 -8.74
N ALA A 64 1.19 -17.88 -9.74
CA ALA A 64 1.47 -16.47 -9.55
C ALA A 64 0.33 -15.76 -8.80
N CYS A 65 -0.93 -16.01 -9.15
CA CYS A 65 -2.08 -15.43 -8.44
C CYS A 65 -2.16 -15.85 -6.96
N ILE A 66 -1.90 -17.13 -6.65
CA ILE A 66 -1.89 -17.63 -5.27
C ILE A 66 -0.75 -16.98 -4.48
N LEU A 67 0.46 -16.93 -5.05
CA LEU A 67 1.62 -16.35 -4.39
C LEU A 67 1.44 -14.84 -4.18
N ALA A 68 0.96 -14.12 -5.18
CA ALA A 68 0.66 -12.70 -5.08
C ALA A 68 -0.35 -12.41 -3.97
N SER A 69 -1.45 -13.18 -3.91
CA SER A 69 -2.48 -12.98 -2.90
C SER A 69 -1.93 -13.11 -1.47
N ILE A 70 -1.01 -14.04 -1.22
CA ILE A 70 -0.38 -14.23 0.09
C ILE A 70 0.63 -13.11 0.37
N PHE A 71 1.59 -12.90 -0.53
CA PHE A 71 2.73 -12.01 -0.28
C PHE A 71 2.36 -10.52 -0.35
N GLU A 72 1.44 -10.12 -1.23
CA GLU A 72 0.93 -8.74 -1.29
C GLU A 72 0.10 -8.42 -0.03
N THR A 73 -0.73 -9.35 0.43
CA THR A 73 -1.52 -9.16 1.66
C THR A 73 -0.61 -9.05 2.88
N VAL A 74 0.39 -9.92 2.99
CA VAL A 74 1.38 -9.89 4.08
C VAL A 74 2.22 -8.62 4.02
N GLY A 75 2.71 -8.22 2.83
CA GLY A 75 3.47 -7.00 2.62
C GLY A 75 2.68 -5.75 2.98
N SER A 76 1.42 -5.66 2.54
CA SER A 76 0.50 -4.56 2.87
C SER A 76 0.28 -4.45 4.39
N ALA A 77 0.06 -5.57 5.07
CA ALA A 77 -0.09 -5.58 6.53
C ALA A 77 1.19 -5.14 7.25
N LEU A 78 2.36 -5.57 6.79
CA LEU A 78 3.63 -5.32 7.49
C LEU A 78 4.22 -3.93 7.21
N LEU A 79 4.09 -3.40 5.99
CA LEU A 79 4.78 -2.18 5.54
C LEU A 79 3.84 -1.06 5.06
N GLY A 80 2.55 -1.36 4.82
CA GLY A 80 1.61 -0.42 4.19
C GLY A 80 1.26 0.81 5.04
N ALA A 81 1.42 0.75 6.37
CA ALA A 81 0.99 1.82 7.27
C ALA A 81 1.59 3.20 6.97
N LYS A 82 2.89 3.26 6.62
CA LYS A 82 3.60 4.53 6.39
C LYS A 82 3.18 5.22 5.10
N VAL A 83 2.92 4.45 4.04
CA VAL A 83 2.45 4.99 2.76
C VAL A 83 1.02 5.52 2.92
N SER A 84 0.16 4.76 3.61
CA SER A 84 -1.20 5.20 3.95
C SER A 84 -1.22 6.49 4.77
N GLU A 85 -0.30 6.63 5.74
CA GLU A 85 -0.17 7.86 6.53
C GLU A 85 0.26 9.05 5.67
N THR A 86 1.15 8.83 4.71
CA THR A 86 1.61 9.86 3.77
C THR A 86 0.47 10.36 2.88
N ILE A 87 -0.38 9.45 2.38
CA ILE A 87 -1.56 9.81 1.59
C ILE A 87 -2.58 10.56 2.45
N ARG A 88 -2.84 10.10 3.68
CA ARG A 88 -3.84 10.69 4.58
C ARG A 88 -3.45 12.09 5.07
N ASN A 89 -2.21 12.27 5.53
CA ASN A 89 -1.80 13.46 6.28
C ASN A 89 -0.74 14.31 5.54
N GLY A 90 -0.03 13.72 4.57
CA GLY A 90 1.06 14.37 3.85
C GLY A 90 0.60 15.25 2.70
N LEU A 91 -0.52 14.93 2.06
CA LEU A 91 -1.02 15.64 0.88
C LEU A 91 -1.95 16.81 1.21
N ILE A 92 -2.80 16.63 2.22
CA ILE A 92 -3.84 17.57 2.61
C ILE A 92 -3.57 18.09 4.01
N ASP A 93 -4.00 19.32 4.25
CA ASP A 93 -3.95 19.90 5.59
C ASP A 93 -5.24 19.58 6.35
N VAL A 94 -5.13 18.59 7.23
CA VAL A 94 -6.24 18.02 8.00
C VAL A 94 -6.80 19.04 9.01
N GLU A 95 -6.00 20.01 9.43
CA GLU A 95 -6.42 21.02 10.43
C GLU A 95 -7.53 21.93 9.90
N LEU A 96 -7.55 22.19 8.57
CA LEU A 96 -8.63 22.94 7.93
C LEU A 96 -9.98 22.22 7.96
N TYR A 97 -9.99 20.92 8.26
CA TYR A 97 -11.20 20.10 8.31
C TYR A 97 -11.69 19.82 9.74
N ASN A 98 -11.10 20.45 10.78
CA ASN A 98 -11.50 20.23 12.17
C ASN A 98 -13.00 20.54 12.42
N GLU A 99 -13.53 21.55 11.75
CA GLU A 99 -14.96 21.92 11.84
C GLU A 99 -15.83 21.23 10.77
N THR A 100 -15.21 20.61 9.75
CA THR A 100 -15.87 20.01 8.57
C THR A 100 -15.41 18.56 8.33
N GLN A 101 -15.47 17.76 9.40
CA GLN A 101 -15.00 16.37 9.39
C GLN A 101 -15.80 15.47 8.42
N ASP A 102 -17.07 15.79 8.21
CA ASP A 102 -17.95 15.16 7.24
C ASP A 102 -17.48 15.37 5.80
N LEU A 103 -16.99 16.56 5.49
CA LEU A 103 -16.44 16.91 4.18
C LEU A 103 -15.13 16.17 3.90
N LEU A 104 -14.27 16.01 4.91
CA LEU A 104 -13.05 15.20 4.79
C LEU A 104 -13.36 13.71 4.56
N MET A 105 -14.37 13.17 5.24
CA MET A 105 -14.80 11.79 5.05
C MET A 105 -15.39 11.57 3.65
N ALA A 106 -16.28 12.46 3.19
CA ALA A 106 -16.82 12.41 1.83
C ALA A 106 -15.71 12.57 0.76
N GLY A 107 -14.76 13.48 1.00
CA GLY A 107 -13.57 13.67 0.17
C GLY A 107 -12.72 12.40 0.07
N SER A 108 -12.47 11.73 1.19
CA SER A 108 -11.71 10.47 1.22
C SER A 108 -12.43 9.34 0.46
N VAL A 109 -13.75 9.21 0.64
CA VAL A 109 -14.55 8.21 -0.09
C VAL A 109 -14.57 8.49 -1.60
N SER A 110 -14.76 9.76 -1.99
CA SER A 110 -14.72 10.16 -3.40
C SER A 110 -13.34 9.95 -4.04
N ALA A 111 -12.25 10.19 -3.30
CA ALA A 111 -10.90 9.93 -3.77
C ALA A 111 -10.66 8.43 -4.02
N MET A 112 -11.08 7.58 -3.08
CA MET A 112 -11.00 6.12 -3.24
C MET A 112 -11.83 5.65 -4.43
N PHE A 113 -13.04 6.19 -4.61
CA PHE A 113 -13.91 5.84 -5.73
C PHE A 113 -13.30 6.23 -7.07
N GLY A 114 -12.87 7.49 -7.23
CA GLY A 114 -12.24 7.95 -8.47
C GLY A 114 -10.98 7.17 -8.82
N SER A 115 -10.15 6.88 -7.82
CA SER A 115 -8.97 6.04 -7.98
C SER A 115 -9.32 4.60 -8.39
N ALA A 116 -10.35 4.00 -7.78
CA ALA A 116 -10.78 2.64 -8.08
C ALA A 116 -11.32 2.53 -9.52
N VAL A 117 -12.21 3.44 -9.91
CA VAL A 117 -12.80 3.47 -11.25
C VAL A 117 -11.71 3.59 -12.31
N TRP A 118 -10.79 4.54 -12.17
CA TRP A 118 -9.71 4.72 -13.14
C TRP A 118 -8.80 3.50 -13.21
N GLN A 119 -8.45 2.90 -12.08
CA GLN A 119 -7.62 1.69 -12.05
C GLN A 119 -8.29 0.48 -12.68
N LEU A 120 -9.59 0.28 -12.46
CA LEU A 120 -10.35 -0.77 -13.14
C LEU A 120 -10.38 -0.54 -14.64
N VAL A 121 -10.74 0.67 -15.08
CA VAL A 121 -10.80 1.01 -16.50
C VAL A 121 -9.45 0.77 -17.18
N ALA A 122 -8.35 1.24 -16.59
CA ALA A 122 -7.01 1.00 -17.12
C ALA A 122 -6.65 -0.49 -17.16
N SER A 123 -7.00 -1.26 -16.13
CA SER A 123 -6.80 -2.71 -16.08
C SER A 123 -7.58 -3.44 -17.17
N PHE A 124 -8.85 -3.05 -17.41
CA PHE A 124 -9.66 -3.59 -18.51
C PHE A 124 -9.08 -3.25 -19.87
N LEU A 125 -8.52 -2.05 -20.02
CA LEU A 125 -7.81 -1.62 -21.23
C LEU A 125 -6.39 -2.19 -21.35
N LYS A 126 -5.94 -3.00 -20.37
CA LYS A 126 -4.60 -3.61 -20.30
C LYS A 126 -3.47 -2.57 -20.32
N LEU A 127 -3.73 -1.38 -19.78
CA LEU A 127 -2.75 -0.32 -19.68
C LEU A 127 -2.02 -0.43 -18.33
N PRO A 128 -0.69 -0.57 -18.31
CA PRO A 128 0.07 -0.52 -17.07
C PRO A 128 0.07 0.93 -16.57
N ILE A 129 -0.58 1.17 -15.44
CA ILE A 129 -0.64 2.50 -14.81
C ILE A 129 -0.08 2.46 -13.39
N SER A 130 0.12 3.63 -12.81
CA SER A 130 0.55 3.78 -11.42
C SER A 130 -0.65 4.04 -10.50
N GLY A 131 -1.01 3.08 -9.65
CA GLY A 131 -2.08 3.25 -8.65
C GLY A 131 -1.80 4.39 -7.66
N THR A 132 -0.53 4.67 -7.36
CA THR A 132 -0.14 5.77 -6.46
C THR A 132 -0.47 7.14 -7.06
N HIS A 133 -0.26 7.33 -8.38
CA HIS A 133 -0.66 8.57 -9.05
C HIS A 133 -2.18 8.76 -9.04
N CYS A 134 -2.94 7.66 -9.16
CA CYS A 134 -4.40 7.70 -9.16
C CYS A 134 -4.95 8.22 -7.84
N ILE A 135 -4.49 7.65 -6.71
CA ILE A 135 -4.98 8.07 -5.39
C ILE A 135 -4.45 9.45 -5.00
N VAL A 136 -3.17 9.77 -5.27
CA VAL A 136 -2.60 11.10 -4.99
C VAL A 136 -3.35 12.18 -5.78
N GLY A 137 -3.58 11.96 -7.08
CA GLY A 137 -4.33 12.87 -7.93
C GLY A 137 -5.78 13.05 -7.47
N ALA A 138 -6.46 11.96 -7.12
CA ALA A 138 -7.83 12.01 -6.61
C ALA A 138 -7.92 12.75 -5.25
N THR A 139 -6.95 12.54 -4.36
CA THR A 139 -6.85 13.24 -3.07
C THR A 139 -6.64 14.74 -3.23
N ILE A 140 -5.75 15.14 -4.14
CA ILE A 140 -5.54 16.57 -4.48
C ILE A 140 -6.80 17.15 -5.11
N GLY A 141 -7.44 16.41 -6.03
CA GLY A 141 -8.65 16.82 -6.73
C GLY A 141 -9.77 17.19 -5.77
N PHE A 142 -10.10 16.33 -4.80
CA PHE A 142 -11.15 16.68 -3.84
C PHE A 142 -10.72 17.84 -2.94
N SER A 143 -9.45 17.91 -2.52
CA SER A 143 -8.98 18.98 -1.63
C SER A 143 -9.06 20.35 -2.30
N LEU A 144 -8.75 20.41 -3.61
CA LEU A 144 -8.92 21.61 -4.42
C LEU A 144 -10.39 22.03 -4.55
N VAL A 145 -11.32 21.08 -4.68
CA VAL A 145 -12.76 21.37 -4.72
C VAL A 145 -13.27 21.85 -3.35
N ALA A 146 -12.79 21.24 -2.28
CA ALA A 146 -13.21 21.51 -0.91
C ALA A 146 -12.72 22.87 -0.38
N ASN A 147 -11.42 23.12 -0.48
CA ASN A 147 -10.73 24.22 0.20
C ASN A 147 -9.79 25.01 -0.73
N GLY A 148 -9.85 24.75 -2.04
CA GLY A 148 -8.98 25.39 -3.02
C GLY A 148 -7.50 25.09 -2.80
N GLN A 149 -6.64 26.02 -3.23
CA GLN A 149 -5.18 25.90 -3.14
C GLN A 149 -4.66 25.76 -1.70
N LYS A 150 -5.43 26.23 -0.70
CA LYS A 150 -5.03 26.20 0.73
C LYS A 150 -5.16 24.81 1.36
N GLY A 151 -6.01 23.94 0.80
CA GLY A 151 -6.21 22.59 1.33
C GLY A 151 -5.07 21.60 0.98
N VAL A 152 -4.12 22.01 0.13
CA VAL A 152 -3.07 21.13 -0.41
C VAL A 152 -1.70 21.57 0.12
N LYS A 153 -0.92 20.61 0.62
CA LYS A 153 0.47 20.82 1.04
C LYS A 153 1.41 20.74 -0.16
N TRP A 154 1.56 21.86 -0.88
CA TRP A 154 2.37 21.93 -2.11
C TRP A 154 3.83 21.51 -1.93
N SER A 155 4.44 21.84 -0.80
CA SER A 155 5.83 21.44 -0.50
C SER A 155 5.99 19.92 -0.41
N GLU A 156 5.04 19.23 0.21
CA GLU A 156 5.03 17.76 0.30
C GLU A 156 4.68 17.12 -1.04
N LEU A 157 3.76 17.72 -1.81
CA LEU A 157 3.45 17.28 -3.15
C LEU A 157 4.69 17.29 -4.06
N ILE A 158 5.48 18.36 -4.04
CA ILE A 158 6.72 18.45 -4.82
C ILE A 158 7.69 17.34 -4.43
N LYS A 159 7.86 17.02 -3.14
CA LYS A 159 8.71 15.90 -2.69
C LYS A 159 8.23 14.56 -3.25
N ILE A 160 6.92 14.34 -3.27
CA ILE A 160 6.32 13.12 -3.84
C ILE A 160 6.57 13.06 -5.35
N VAL A 161 6.33 14.16 -6.08
CA VAL A 161 6.59 14.22 -7.53
C VAL A 161 8.07 13.98 -7.83
N MET A 162 9.00 14.56 -7.07
CA MET A 162 10.43 14.30 -7.22
C MET A 162 10.76 12.82 -7.01
N SER A 163 10.12 12.16 -6.04
CA SER A 163 10.32 10.72 -5.80
C SER A 163 9.91 9.86 -7.01
N TRP A 164 8.92 10.27 -7.80
CA TRP A 164 8.47 9.53 -8.99
C TRP A 164 9.52 9.46 -10.10
N PHE A 165 10.43 10.44 -10.17
CA PHE A 165 11.54 10.43 -11.12
C PHE A 165 12.79 9.77 -10.54
N VAL A 166 13.08 10.05 -9.27
CA VAL A 166 14.27 9.53 -8.60
C VAL A 166 14.18 8.01 -8.42
N SER A 167 13.01 7.46 -8.09
CA SER A 167 12.85 6.02 -7.83
C SER A 167 13.14 5.14 -9.06
N PRO A 168 12.57 5.39 -10.26
CA PRO A 168 12.92 4.64 -11.47
C PRO A 168 14.38 4.80 -11.90
N LEU A 169 14.94 6.01 -11.72
CA LEU A 169 16.35 6.26 -12.05
C LEU A 169 17.28 5.42 -11.18
N LEU A 170 17.08 5.44 -9.86
CA LEU A 170 17.88 4.66 -8.92
C LEU A 170 17.67 3.15 -9.10
N SER A 171 16.44 2.70 -9.36
CA SER A 171 16.16 1.28 -9.62
C SER A 171 16.80 0.80 -10.92
N GLY A 172 16.81 1.63 -11.97
CA GLY A 172 17.48 1.35 -13.23
C GLY A 172 19.00 1.24 -13.08
N ILE A 173 19.63 2.18 -12.35
CA ILE A 173 21.08 2.13 -12.06
C ILE A 173 21.41 0.85 -11.27
N MET A 174 20.67 0.55 -10.21
CA MET A 174 20.90 -0.65 -9.40
C MET A 174 20.69 -1.94 -10.18
N SER A 175 19.64 -2.00 -11.02
CA SER A 175 19.39 -3.13 -11.93
C SER A 175 20.55 -3.33 -12.92
N GLY A 176 21.07 -2.24 -13.50
CA GLY A 176 22.23 -2.27 -14.39
C GLY A 176 23.50 -2.80 -13.71
N ILE A 177 23.78 -2.34 -12.49
CA ILE A 177 24.91 -2.84 -11.68
C ILE A 177 24.74 -4.34 -11.39
N LEU A 178 23.56 -4.76 -10.93
CA LEU A 178 23.30 -6.16 -10.61
C LEU A 178 23.43 -7.05 -11.85
N PHE A 179 22.88 -6.62 -13.00
CA PHE A 179 23.02 -7.33 -14.26
C PHE A 179 24.48 -7.44 -14.70
N PHE A 180 25.27 -6.36 -14.57
CA PHE A 180 26.70 -6.38 -14.87
C PHE A 180 27.44 -7.41 -14.00
N LEU A 181 27.17 -7.45 -12.70
CA LEU A 181 27.77 -8.42 -11.77
C LEU A 181 27.38 -9.86 -12.14
N VAL A 182 26.09 -10.13 -12.38
CA VAL A 182 25.61 -11.45 -12.81
C VAL A 182 26.29 -11.85 -14.13
N ARG A 183 26.40 -10.93 -15.09
CA ARG A 183 27.04 -11.21 -16.37
C ARG A 183 28.54 -11.52 -16.21
N ALA A 184 29.25 -10.76 -15.38
CA ALA A 184 30.68 -10.91 -15.19
C ALA A 184 31.04 -12.18 -14.40
N PHE A 185 30.33 -12.47 -13.32
CA PHE A 185 30.67 -13.55 -12.39
C PHE A 185 29.98 -14.87 -12.68
N ILE A 186 28.81 -14.86 -13.33
CA ILE A 186 28.01 -16.07 -13.59
C ILE A 186 27.99 -16.39 -15.08
N LEU A 187 27.45 -15.50 -15.92
CA LEU A 187 27.13 -15.83 -17.32
C LEU A 187 28.34 -15.96 -18.25
N ARG A 188 29.47 -15.30 -17.95
CA ARG A 188 30.70 -15.38 -18.77
C ARG A 188 31.63 -16.54 -18.38
N LYS A 189 31.30 -17.34 -17.38
CA LYS A 189 32.09 -18.52 -17.00
C LYS A 189 31.81 -19.69 -17.95
N ALA A 190 32.80 -20.56 -18.13
CA ALA A 190 32.68 -21.75 -18.98
C ALA A 190 31.47 -22.63 -18.61
N ASP A 191 31.25 -22.84 -17.30
CA ASP A 191 30.07 -23.50 -16.76
C ASP A 191 29.24 -22.53 -15.89
N PRO A 192 28.19 -21.91 -16.42
CA PRO A 192 27.41 -20.89 -15.71
C PRO A 192 26.44 -21.47 -14.67
N VAL A 193 25.93 -22.69 -14.86
CA VAL A 193 24.91 -23.31 -14.01
C VAL A 193 25.37 -23.51 -12.55
N PRO A 194 26.50 -24.19 -12.25
CA PRO A 194 26.93 -24.40 -10.86
C PRO A 194 27.31 -23.08 -10.18
N ASN A 195 27.85 -22.11 -10.91
CA ASN A 195 28.16 -20.79 -10.36
C ASN A 195 26.89 -19.99 -10.03
N GLY A 196 25.85 -20.11 -10.86
CA GLY A 196 24.55 -19.53 -10.59
C GLY A 196 23.93 -20.10 -9.31
N LEU A 197 23.93 -21.42 -9.16
CA LEU A 197 23.42 -22.10 -7.96
C LEU A 197 24.17 -21.69 -6.68
N ARG A 198 25.49 -21.46 -6.75
CA ARG A 198 26.28 -20.95 -5.63
C ARG A 198 26.00 -19.49 -5.29
N ALA A 199 25.54 -18.69 -6.24
CA ALA A 199 25.18 -17.29 -6.04
C ALA A 199 23.77 -17.12 -5.45
N LEU A 200 22.85 -18.07 -5.67
CA LEU A 200 21.46 -18.00 -5.18
C LEU A 200 21.33 -17.74 -3.67
N PRO A 201 22.06 -18.45 -2.77
CA PRO A 201 21.98 -18.19 -1.34
C PRO A 201 22.31 -16.75 -0.96
N ILE A 202 23.25 -16.12 -1.68
CA ILE A 202 23.64 -14.72 -1.44
C ILE A 202 22.50 -13.78 -1.85
N PHE A 203 21.90 -13.98 -3.03
CA PHE A 203 20.76 -13.17 -3.46
C PHE A 203 19.56 -13.30 -2.51
N TYR A 204 19.24 -14.51 -2.07
CA TYR A 204 18.17 -14.74 -1.10
C TYR A 204 18.49 -14.13 0.27
N ALA A 205 19.72 -14.28 0.77
CA ALA A 205 20.15 -13.68 2.03
C ALA A 205 20.06 -12.14 1.98
N CYS A 206 20.53 -11.51 0.91
CA CYS A 206 20.40 -10.05 0.74
C CYS A 206 18.93 -9.62 0.68
N THR A 207 18.09 -10.33 -0.08
CA THR A 207 16.67 -9.99 -0.21
C THR A 207 15.93 -10.13 1.12
N ILE A 208 16.14 -11.24 1.84
CA ILE A 208 15.56 -11.47 3.17
C ILE A 208 16.08 -10.42 4.15
N GLY A 209 17.38 -10.12 4.15
CA GLY A 209 17.99 -9.12 5.02
C GLY A 209 17.40 -7.72 4.82
N ILE A 210 17.24 -7.28 3.57
CA ILE A 210 16.62 -6.00 3.24
C ILE A 210 15.15 -5.96 3.69
N ASN A 211 14.39 -7.03 3.43
CA ASN A 211 12.98 -7.10 3.83
C ASN A 211 12.82 -7.08 5.35
N LEU A 212 13.61 -7.88 6.09
CA LEU A 212 13.59 -7.89 7.54
C LEU A 212 13.98 -6.52 8.12
N PHE A 213 15.04 -5.89 7.58
CA PHE A 213 15.44 -4.55 7.99
C PHE A 213 14.32 -3.53 7.76
N SER A 214 13.69 -3.55 6.58
CA SER A 214 12.57 -2.67 6.26
C SER A 214 11.38 -2.88 7.18
N ILE A 215 11.04 -4.12 7.53
CA ILE A 215 9.96 -4.46 8.46
C ILE A 215 10.31 -3.99 9.88
N MET A 216 11.55 -4.16 10.33
CA MET A 216 11.98 -3.72 11.66
C MET A 216 12.05 -2.18 11.77
N TYR A 217 12.57 -1.51 10.73
CA TYR A 217 12.78 -0.06 10.73
C TYR A 217 11.50 0.71 10.42
N THR A 218 10.69 0.25 9.47
CA THR A 218 9.55 0.98 8.90
C THR A 218 8.21 0.27 9.13
N GLY A 219 8.25 -1.01 9.52
CA GLY A 219 7.05 -1.82 9.61
C GLY A 219 6.07 -1.36 10.68
N ALA A 220 4.92 -2.02 10.66
CA ALA A 220 3.71 -1.57 11.30
C ALA A 220 3.88 -1.20 12.79
N PRO A 221 3.21 -0.14 13.28
CA PRO A 221 3.38 0.37 14.64
C PRO A 221 3.14 -0.66 15.75
N TRP A 222 2.31 -1.68 15.49
CA TRP A 222 2.01 -2.76 16.43
C TRP A 222 3.16 -3.75 16.60
N LEU A 223 4.11 -3.81 15.66
CA LEU A 223 5.26 -4.72 15.71
C LEU A 223 6.36 -4.20 16.66
N LYS A 224 6.44 -2.89 16.89
CA LYS A 224 7.50 -2.24 17.68
C LYS A 224 7.25 -2.16 19.18
N SER A 225 6.04 -2.49 19.66
CA SER A 225 5.74 -2.47 21.10
C SER A 225 4.66 -3.48 21.47
N PRO A 226 5.02 -4.58 22.18
CA PRO A 226 4.04 -5.53 22.73
C PRO A 226 3.04 -4.86 23.69
N ARG A 227 3.45 -3.77 24.36
CA ARG A 227 2.59 -2.97 25.24
C ARG A 227 1.56 -2.13 24.50
N ARG A 228 1.78 -1.75 23.23
CA ARG A 228 0.76 -1.05 22.42
C ARG A 228 -0.36 -1.96 21.93
N TRP A 229 -0.14 -3.27 21.88
CA TRP A 229 -1.21 -4.25 21.64
C TRP A 229 -2.23 -4.22 22.80
N LEU A 230 -1.72 -4.26 24.03
CA LEU A 230 -2.51 -4.05 25.25
C LEU A 230 -3.07 -2.63 25.36
N ALA A 231 -2.33 -1.61 24.91
CA ALA A 231 -2.83 -0.24 24.87
C ALA A 231 -3.88 0.00 23.78
N CYS A 232 -3.88 -0.68 22.63
CA CYS A 232 -4.98 -0.62 21.66
C CYS A 232 -6.26 -1.28 22.21
N THR A 233 -6.13 -2.24 23.13
CA THR A 233 -7.26 -2.74 23.92
C THR A 233 -7.62 -1.82 25.10
N HIS A 234 -6.68 -1.06 25.66
CA HIS A 234 -6.90 -0.17 26.81
C HIS A 234 -7.26 1.29 26.49
N PHE A 235 -6.87 1.82 25.33
CA PHE A 235 -7.21 3.17 24.87
C PHE A 235 -8.70 3.26 24.54
N ARG A 236 -9.36 2.13 24.26
CA ARG A 236 -10.82 2.01 24.21
C ARG A 236 -11.53 2.20 25.56
N ARG A 237 -10.81 2.18 26.69
CA ARG A 237 -11.42 2.42 28.02
C ARG A 237 -11.27 3.86 28.51
N LEU A 238 -10.32 4.65 28.00
CA LEU A 238 -10.05 6.00 28.51
C LEU A 238 -10.78 7.12 27.75
N GLN A 239 -11.26 6.90 26.52
CA GLN A 239 -12.22 7.82 25.88
C GLN A 239 -13.66 7.65 26.40
N ALA A 240 -13.93 6.64 27.23
CA ALA A 240 -15.23 6.45 27.89
C ALA A 240 -15.33 7.17 29.26
N SER A 241 -14.40 8.07 29.59
CA SER A 241 -14.41 8.81 30.87
C SER A 241 -14.16 10.31 30.73
N VAL A 242 -14.16 10.86 29.51
CA VAL A 242 -14.11 12.32 29.26
C VAL A 242 -15.16 12.76 28.21
N CYS A 243 -16.26 12.02 28.12
CA CYS A 243 -17.52 12.47 27.55
C CYS A 243 -18.64 11.96 28.46
#